data_AF-A0A1A8B6Z4-F1
#
_entry.id   AF-A0A1A8B6Z4-F1
#
_cell.length_a   1.000
_cell.length_b   1.000
_cell.length_c   1.000
_cell.angle_alpha   90.00
_cell.angle_beta   90.00
_cell.angle_gamma   90.00
#
_symmetry.space_group_name_H-M   'P 1'
#
loop_
_entity.id
_entity.type
_entity.pdbx_description
1 polymer ?
#
loop_
_entity_poly.entity_id
_entity_poly.type
_entity_poly.pdbx_seq_one_letter_code
_entity_poly.pdbx_strand_id
1 'polypeptide(L)'
;SDLQPLINQKVRLCQQLYNSRSFVSVLEYLLAMGNYLNENAGKEKAKGFRLSSLTKLSQLRGSDKNFTLLHALVAQIMLHQPGLAVFTE
;
A
#
# COMPACT_ATOMS: atom_id res chain seq x y z
N SER A 1 -16.08 12.04 -30.09
CA SER A 1 -16.82 10.88 -29.55
C SER A 1 -16.71 10.90 -28.03
N ASP A 2 -17.77 10.53 -27.32
CA ASP A 2 -17.92 10.69 -25.87
C ASP A 2 -16.91 9.89 -25.02
N LEU A 3 -16.11 9.03 -25.65
CA LEU A 3 -15.08 8.20 -25.01
C LEU A 3 -13.77 8.95 -24.75
N GLN A 4 -13.44 9.96 -25.57
CA GLN A 4 -12.20 10.73 -25.42
C GLN A 4 -12.01 11.37 -24.03
N PRO A 5 -13.01 12.06 -23.45
CA PRO A 5 -12.86 12.61 -22.10
C PRO A 5 -12.62 11.52 -21.04
N LEU A 6 -13.29 10.37 -21.16
CA LEU A 6 -13.14 9.24 -20.23
C LEU A 6 -11.74 8.61 -20.31
N ILE A 7 -11.20 8.45 -21.51
CA ILE A 7 -9.84 7.94 -21.73
C ILE A 7 -8.82 8.90 -21.11
N ASN A 8 -8.94 10.20 -21.42
CA ASN A 8 -8.04 11.22 -20.89
C ASN A 8 -8.10 11.31 -19.36
N GLN A 9 -9.29 11.12 -18.77
CA GLN A 9 -9.44 11.04 -17.32
C GLN A 9 -8.73 9.83 -16.74
N LYS A 10 -8.89 8.63 -17.32
CA LYS A 10 -8.18 7.43 -16.85
C LYS A 10 -6.66 7.57 -16.95
N VAL A 11 -6.16 8.11 -18.07
CA VAL A 11 -4.72 8.35 -18.26
C VAL A 11 -4.19 9.30 -17.17
N ARG A 12 -4.89 10.41 -16.90
CA ARG A 12 -4.49 11.34 -15.84
C ARG A 12 -4.44 10.68 -14.47
N LEU A 13 -5.45 9.90 -14.10
CA LEU A 13 -5.48 9.21 -12.79
C LEU A 13 -4.33 8.20 -12.66
N CYS A 14 -4.05 7.43 -13.71
CA CYS A 14 -2.90 6.51 -13.71
C CYS A 14 -1.57 7.27 -13.58
N GLN A 15 -1.43 8.40 -14.27
CA GLN A 15 -0.23 9.24 -14.17
C GLN A 15 -0.06 9.86 -12.78
N GLN A 16 -1.15 10.30 -12.14
CA GLN A 16 -1.10 10.81 -10.76
C GLN A 16 -0.59 9.73 -9.79
N LEU A 17 -1.13 8.51 -9.88
CA LEU A 17 -0.67 7.39 -9.06
C LEU A 17 0.79 7.02 -9.35
N TYR A 18 1.16 6.93 -10.64
CA TYR A 18 2.52 6.59 -11.05
C TYR A 18 3.56 7.61 -10.58
N ASN A 19 3.21 8.90 -10.60
CA ASN A 19 4.10 10.00 -10.21
C ASN A 19 4.05 10.30 -8.70
N SER A 20 3.16 9.67 -7.94
CA SER A 20 3.02 9.91 -6.50
C SER A 20 4.14 9.23 -5.73
N ARG A 21 5.17 10.01 -5.37
CA ARG A 21 6.27 9.53 -4.51
C ARG A 21 5.78 9.06 -3.14
N SER A 22 4.77 9.73 -2.59
CA SER A 22 4.17 9.34 -1.30
C SER A 22 3.49 7.98 -1.39
N PHE A 23 2.75 7.71 -2.48
CA PHE A 23 2.16 6.39 -2.72
C PHE A 23 3.23 5.30 -2.83
N VAL A 24 4.32 5.55 -3.57
CA VAL A 24 5.46 4.62 -3.66
C VAL A 24 6.05 4.33 -2.28
N SER A 25 6.28 5.35 -1.45
CA SER A 25 6.79 5.15 -0.09
C SER A 25 5.84 4.30 0.76
N VAL A 26 4.52 4.49 0.67
CA VAL A 26 3.54 3.63 1.35
C VAL A 26 3.68 2.16 0.91
N LEU A 27 3.90 1.91 -0.38
CA LEU A 27 4.14 0.55 -0.90
C LEU A 27 5.47 -0.04 -0.39
N GLU A 28 6.50 0.77 -0.23
CA GLU A 28 7.80 0.34 0.33
C GLU A 28 7.67 -0.06 1.81
N TYR A 29 6.94 0.71 2.62
CA TYR A 29 6.60 0.34 4.00
C TYR A 29 5.87 -1.00 4.04
N LEU A 30 4.86 -1.16 3.17
CA LEU A 30 4.11 -2.40 3.10
C LEU A 30 4.97 -3.59 2.66
N LEU A 31 5.90 -3.40 1.72
CA LEU A 31 6.85 -4.43 1.29
C LEU A 31 7.78 -4.83 2.44
N ALA A 32 8.35 -3.85 3.14
CA ALA A 32 9.24 -4.10 4.28
C ALA A 32 8.52 -4.88 5.38
N MET A 33 7.31 -4.46 5.75
CA MET A 33 6.49 -5.17 6.74
C MET A 33 6.10 -6.58 6.28
N GLY A 34 5.67 -6.73 5.03
CA GLY A 34 5.35 -8.04 4.47
C GLY A 34 6.55 -8.98 4.45
N ASN A 35 7.74 -8.47 4.13
CA ASN A 35 8.97 -9.25 4.16
C ASN A 35 9.38 -9.64 5.58
N TYR A 36 9.21 -8.75 6.57
CA TYR A 36 9.41 -9.10 7.97
C TYR A 36 8.50 -10.26 8.39
N LEU A 37 7.21 -10.22 8.02
CA LEU A 37 6.27 -11.29 8.34
C LEU A 37 6.61 -12.60 7.62
N ASN A 38 7.02 -12.53 6.35
CA ASN A 38 7.41 -13.70 5.57
C ASN A 38 8.66 -14.38 6.17
N GLU A 39 9.67 -13.60 6.55
CA GLU A 39 10.89 -14.10 7.17
C GLU A 39 10.60 -14.84 8.48
N ASN A 40 9.75 -14.28 9.33
CA ASN A 40 9.29 -14.93 10.57
C ASN A 40 8.43 -16.18 10.33
N ALA A 41 7.88 -16.35 9.14
CA ALA A 41 7.12 -17.53 8.73
C ALA A 41 7.95 -18.54 7.91
N GLY A 42 9.28 -18.36 7.83
CA GLY A 42 10.17 -19.24 7.07
C GLY A 42 10.02 -19.12 5.55
N LYS A 43 9.48 -18.00 5.05
CA LYS A 43 9.32 -17.72 3.62
C LYS A 43 10.41 -16.77 3.12
N GLU A 44 10.71 -16.87 1.83
CA GLU A 44 11.66 -15.97 1.17
C GLU A 44 11.15 -14.53 1.08
N LYS A 45 12.10 -13.59 0.96
CA LYS A 45 11.81 -12.16 0.74
C LYS A 45 11.26 -11.95 -0.67
N ALA A 46 10.16 -11.20 -0.76
CA ALA A 46 9.60 -10.75 -2.01
C ALA A 46 10.30 -9.47 -2.49
N LYS A 47 10.44 -9.33 -3.80
CA LYS A 47 10.91 -8.09 -4.44
C LYS A 47 9.78 -7.07 -4.66
N GLY A 48 8.54 -7.50 -4.46
CA GLY A 48 7.34 -6.70 -4.69
C GLY A 48 6.07 -7.52 -4.48
N PHE A 49 4.93 -6.89 -4.65
CA PHE A 49 3.62 -7.52 -4.53
C PHE A 49 2.65 -6.94 -5.57
N ARG A 50 1.56 -7.66 -5.84
CA ARG A 50 0.50 -7.18 -6.74
C ARG A 50 -0.32 -6.10 -6.05
N LEU A 51 -0.65 -5.00 -6.74
CA LEU A 51 -1.52 -3.95 -6.20
C LEU A 51 -2.90 -4.49 -5.78
N SER A 52 -3.39 -5.56 -6.41
CA SER A 52 -4.62 -6.23 -6.00
C SER A 52 -4.57 -6.85 -4.59
N SER A 53 -3.38 -6.99 -3.99
CA SER A 53 -3.24 -7.40 -2.59
C SER A 53 -3.64 -6.31 -1.59
N LEU A 54 -3.67 -5.04 -2.01
CA LEU A 54 -4.02 -3.92 -1.12
C LEU A 54 -5.42 -4.06 -0.51
N THR A 55 -6.37 -4.64 -1.25
CA THR A 55 -7.74 -4.87 -0.77
C THR A 55 -7.83 -5.89 0.36
N LYS A 56 -6.79 -6.69 0.57
CA LYS A 56 -6.73 -7.73 1.60
C LYS A 56 -6.17 -7.23 2.93
N LEU A 57 -5.52 -6.07 2.96
CA LEU A 57 -4.82 -5.58 4.16
C LEU A 57 -5.75 -5.39 5.37
N SER A 58 -6.98 -4.96 5.13
CA SER A 58 -8.02 -4.82 6.15
C SER A 58 -8.57 -6.16 6.66
N GLN A 59 -8.25 -7.27 6.00
CA GLN A 59 -8.72 -8.62 6.32
C GLN A 59 -7.64 -9.48 6.99
N LEU A 60 -6.35 -9.15 6.76
CA LEU A 60 -5.22 -9.85 7.37
C LEU A 60 -5.07 -9.44 8.83
N ARG A 61 -5.56 -10.29 9.74
CA ARG A 61 -5.59 -10.03 11.19
C ARG A 61 -4.40 -10.64 11.92
N GLY A 62 -3.96 -9.97 12.99
CA GLY A 62 -3.03 -10.52 13.97
C GLY A 62 -3.69 -11.58 14.86
N SER A 63 -2.89 -12.18 15.75
CA SER A 63 -3.33 -13.25 16.65
C SER A 63 -4.50 -12.86 17.57
N ASP A 64 -4.57 -11.59 17.98
CA ASP A 64 -5.62 -11.03 18.83
C ASP A 64 -6.94 -10.73 18.08
N LYS A 65 -6.95 -10.91 16.75
CA LYS A 65 -8.06 -10.64 15.80
C LYS A 65 -8.57 -9.20 15.74
N ASN A 66 -8.17 -8.31 16.65
CA ASN A 66 -8.62 -6.93 16.68
C ASN A 66 -7.76 -6.02 15.80
N PHE A 67 -6.50 -6.40 15.58
CA PHE A 67 -5.57 -5.63 14.79
C PHE A 67 -5.39 -6.24 13.38
N THR A 68 -5.24 -5.39 12.36
CA THR A 68 -5.01 -5.85 10.98
C THR A 68 -3.71 -5.31 10.42
N LEU A 69 -3.23 -5.89 9.32
CA LEU A 69 -2.03 -5.42 8.65
C LEU A 69 -2.17 -3.97 8.16
N LEU A 70 -3.39 -3.54 7.81
CA LEU A 70 -3.65 -2.13 7.49
C LEU A 70 -3.44 -1.22 8.72
N HIS A 71 -3.95 -1.60 9.89
CA HIS A 71 -3.71 -0.84 11.12
C HIS A 71 -2.21 -0.77 11.46
N ALA A 72 -1.50 -1.90 11.28
CA ALA A 72 -0.06 -1.98 11.47
C ALA A 72 0.68 -1.00 10.56
N LEU A 73 0.31 -0.96 9.27
CA LEU A 73 0.90 -0.07 8.28
C LEU A 73 0.70 1.40 8.65
N VAL A 74 -0.52 1.78 9.02
CA VAL A 74 -0.82 3.16 9.45
C VAL A 74 -0.04 3.53 10.69
N ALA A 75 0.06 2.64 11.69
CA ALA A 75 0.83 2.89 12.91
C ALA A 75 2.33 3.12 12.60
N GLN A 76 2.92 2.31 11.72
CA GLN A 76 4.32 2.46 11.30
C GLN A 76 4.55 3.76 10.54
N ILE A 77 3.65 4.11 9.62
CA ILE A 77 3.71 5.39 8.91
C ILE A 77 3.62 6.56 9.87
N MET A 78 2.67 6.55 10.82
CA MET A 78 2.51 7.64 11.78
C MET A 78 3.72 7.78 12.71
N LEU A 79 4.36 6.66 13.06
CA LEU A 79 5.54 6.65 13.92
C LEU A 79 6.78 7.22 13.22
N HIS A 80 7.00 6.86 11.95
CA HIS A 80 8.26 7.15 11.26
C HIS A 80 8.17 8.31 10.25
N GLN A 81 7.02 8.48 9.61
CA GLN A 81 6.83 9.48 8.55
C GLN A 81 5.35 9.93 8.46
N PRO A 82 4.84 10.64 9.47
CA PRO A 82 3.41 10.99 9.55
C PRO A 82 2.92 11.82 8.36
N GLY A 83 3.81 12.56 7.69
CA GLY A 83 3.49 13.26 6.44
C GLY A 83 3.08 12.36 5.27
N LEU A 84 3.33 11.04 5.33
CA LEU A 84 2.77 10.10 4.35
C LEU A 84 1.30 9.78 4.60
N ALA A 85 0.76 10.05 5.78
CA ALA A 85 -0.65 9.75 6.06
C ALA A 85 -1.63 10.58 5.21
N VAL A 86 -1.16 11.71 4.68
CA VAL A 86 -1.92 12.60 3.79
C VAL A 86 -1.71 12.27 2.30
N PHE A 87 -1.13 11.11 1.94
CA PHE A 87 -0.85 10.75 0.54
C PHE A 87 -2.09 10.66 -0.36
N THR A 88 -3.29 10.68 0.24
CA THR A 88 -4.58 10.66 -0.44
C THR A 88 -5.03 12.05 -0.93
N GLU A 89 -4.36 13.11 -0.49
CA GLU A 89 -4.55 14.51 -0.93
C GLU A 89 -3.67 14.82 -2.15
#